data_AF-A0A061D5D0-F1
#
_entry.id   AF-A0A061D5D0-F1
#
_cell.length_a   1.000
_cell.length_b   1.000
_cell.length_c   1.000
_cell.angle_alpha   90.00
_cell.angle_beta   90.00
_cell.angle_gamma   90.00
#
_symmetry.space_group_name_H-M   'P 1'
#
loop_
_entity.id
_entity.type
_entity.pdbx_description
1 polymer ?
#
loop_
_entity_poly.entity_id
_entity_poly.type
_entity_poly.pdbx_seq_one_letter_code
_entity_poly.pdbx_strand_id
1 'polypeptide(L)'
;MPLCCSKKAAQRQKEYEEEVRMRKQEEAARIEKEQREREDARKAEIERIMQEEKQAKLMQQYAEEEMAEQERLKQEQEALEAQRRAEQEGMMGDGMGGDMEDHEQYEDAQSMSKMASGVSRASMDATGAVQSEGPGNQDDSFEMQTYTPFDMTTVDQTARYVANKCGCALKPEHKPFECAICQGIDLSDAPLIA
;
A
#
# COMPACT_ATOMS: atom_id res chain seq x y z
N MET A 1 11.56 -83.49 -10.33
CA MET A 1 11.57 -82.52 -9.21
C MET A 1 11.75 -81.10 -9.76
N PRO A 2 10.71 -80.24 -9.78
CA PRO A 2 10.95 -78.80 -9.94
C PRO A 2 9.92 -77.95 -9.16
N LEU A 3 10.20 -77.59 -7.89
CA LEU A 3 9.38 -76.64 -7.12
C LEU A 3 10.20 -75.58 -6.37
N CYS A 4 11.53 -75.56 -6.51
CA CYS A 4 12.40 -74.65 -5.76
C CYS A 4 12.46 -73.21 -6.32
N CYS A 5 11.89 -72.93 -7.49
CA CYS A 5 11.99 -71.60 -8.13
C CYS A 5 10.95 -70.59 -7.61
N SER A 6 9.80 -71.01 -7.06
CA SER A 6 8.71 -70.09 -6.67
C SER A 6 8.94 -69.40 -5.32
N LYS A 7 9.46 -70.11 -4.31
CA LYS A 7 9.75 -69.51 -2.98
C LYS A 7 10.78 -68.39 -3.04
N LYS A 8 11.83 -68.57 -3.84
CA LYS A 8 12.92 -67.58 -4.00
C LYS A 8 12.49 -66.34 -4.80
N ALA A 9 11.44 -66.46 -5.62
CA ALA A 9 10.84 -65.34 -6.33
C ALA A 9 9.87 -64.56 -5.41
N ALA A 10 9.02 -65.27 -4.66
CA ALA A 10 8.10 -64.66 -3.69
C ALA A 10 8.84 -63.89 -2.58
N GLN A 11 9.98 -64.40 -2.11
CA GLN A 11 10.79 -63.73 -1.09
C GLN A 11 11.40 -62.43 -1.62
N ARG A 12 11.92 -62.43 -2.86
CA ARG A 12 12.44 -61.21 -3.51
C ARG A 12 11.37 -60.15 -3.76
N GLN A 13 10.13 -60.56 -4.04
CA GLN A 13 8.99 -59.64 -4.14
C GLN A 13 8.69 -58.97 -2.80
N LYS A 14 8.66 -59.73 -1.71
CA LYS A 14 8.43 -59.17 -0.36
C LYS A 14 9.54 -58.22 0.08
N GLU A 15 10.80 -58.58 -0.16
CA GLU A 15 11.95 -57.72 0.14
C GLU A 15 11.88 -56.41 -0.67
N TYR A 16 11.51 -56.46 -1.94
CA TYR A 16 11.32 -55.27 -2.78
C TYR A 16 10.15 -54.40 -2.30
N GLU A 17 9.02 -55.00 -1.93
CA GLU A 17 7.86 -54.26 -1.40
C GLU A 17 8.18 -53.59 -0.05
N GLU A 18 8.93 -54.26 0.83
CA GLU A 18 9.40 -53.66 2.08
C GLU A 18 10.41 -52.53 1.85
N GLU A 19 11.34 -52.68 0.90
CA GLU A 19 12.30 -51.63 0.55
C GLU A 19 11.58 -50.38 -0.01
N VAL A 20 10.58 -50.57 -0.88
CA VAL A 20 9.76 -49.48 -1.40
C VAL A 20 8.97 -48.79 -0.28
N ARG A 21 8.43 -49.55 0.68
CA ARG A 21 7.72 -48.99 1.83
C ARG A 21 8.66 -48.18 2.74
N MET A 22 9.87 -48.69 2.98
CA MET A 22 10.89 -48.00 3.78
C MET A 22 11.34 -46.71 3.11
N ARG A 23 11.63 -46.71 1.80
CA ARG A 23 11.96 -45.48 1.06
C ARG A 23 10.86 -44.43 1.10
N LYS A 24 9.60 -44.83 0.97
CA LYS A 24 8.46 -43.90 1.08
C LYS A 24 8.35 -43.28 2.46
N GLN A 25 8.60 -44.04 3.52
CA GLN A 25 8.58 -43.52 4.89
C GLN A 25 9.76 -42.58 5.16
N GLU A 26 10.95 -42.92 4.67
CA GLU A 26 12.14 -42.07 4.78
C GLU A 26 11.98 -40.75 4.01
N GLU A 27 11.43 -40.81 2.80
CA GLU A 27 11.16 -39.62 1.99
C GLU A 27 10.08 -38.74 2.63
N ALA A 28 9.01 -39.33 3.17
CA ALA A 28 7.99 -38.59 3.93
C ALA A 28 8.57 -37.92 5.17
N ALA A 29 9.42 -38.62 5.93
CA ALA A 29 10.10 -38.07 7.10
C ALA A 29 11.07 -36.93 6.73
N ARG A 30 11.74 -37.02 5.57
CA ARG A 30 12.61 -35.95 5.06
C ARG A 30 11.80 -34.70 4.71
N ILE A 31 10.68 -34.87 4.01
CA ILE A 31 9.79 -33.76 3.64
C ILE A 31 9.18 -33.10 4.88
N GLU A 32 8.75 -33.89 5.87
CA GLU A 32 8.21 -33.35 7.12
C GLU A 32 9.27 -32.54 7.89
N LYS A 33 10.51 -33.02 7.94
CA LYS A 33 11.61 -32.30 8.59
C LYS A 33 11.91 -30.98 7.86
N GLU A 34 11.96 -31.00 6.54
CA GLU A 34 12.17 -29.79 5.72
C GLU A 34 11.03 -28.78 5.91
N GLN A 35 9.78 -29.23 6.04
CA GLN A 35 8.65 -28.35 6.34
C GLN A 35 8.77 -27.70 7.71
N ARG A 36 9.12 -28.46 8.76
CA ARG A 36 9.34 -27.89 10.10
C ARG A 36 10.46 -26.85 10.09
N GLU A 37 11.58 -27.14 9.44
CA GLU A 37 12.70 -26.19 9.32
C GLU A 37 12.27 -24.90 8.59
N ARG A 38 11.44 -25.00 7.54
CA ARG A 38 10.87 -23.82 6.86
C ARG A 38 9.90 -23.03 7.74
N GLU A 39 9.03 -23.72 8.47
CA GLU A 39 8.10 -23.08 9.38
C GLU A 39 8.81 -22.37 10.53
N ASP A 40 9.85 -22.99 11.09
CA ASP A 40 10.66 -22.40 12.16
C ASP A 40 11.44 -21.19 11.64
N ALA A 41 12.00 -21.26 10.43
CA ALA A 41 12.63 -20.11 9.79
C ALA A 41 11.64 -18.96 9.55
N ARG A 42 10.42 -19.26 9.08
CA ARG A 42 9.37 -18.25 8.89
C ARG A 42 8.93 -17.61 10.20
N LYS A 43 8.79 -18.40 11.28
CA LYS A 43 8.45 -17.88 12.61
C LYS A 43 9.56 -16.97 13.15
N ALA A 44 10.82 -17.37 13.01
CA ALA A 44 11.96 -16.56 13.44
C ALA A 44 12.04 -15.22 12.68
N GLU A 45 11.72 -15.20 11.39
CA GLU A 45 11.68 -13.96 10.60
C GLU A 45 10.55 -13.04 11.04
N ILE A 46 9.34 -13.58 11.27
CA ILE A 46 8.20 -12.80 11.78
C ILE A 46 8.54 -12.20 13.15
N GLU A 47 9.18 -12.97 14.03
CA GLU A 47 9.59 -12.48 15.35
C GLU A 47 10.63 -11.35 15.24
N ARG A 48 11.60 -11.45 14.32
CA ARG A 48 12.57 -10.37 14.07
C ARG A 48 11.87 -9.09 13.61
N ILE A 49 10.95 -9.20 12.66
CA ILE A 49 10.19 -8.05 12.13
C ILE A 49 9.37 -7.41 13.25
N MET A 50 8.70 -8.21 14.09
CA MET A 50 7.92 -7.70 15.22
C MET A 50 8.80 -6.94 16.23
N GLN A 51 10.02 -7.42 16.48
CA GLN A 51 10.97 -6.74 17.36
C GLN A 51 11.47 -5.43 16.75
N GLU A 52 11.80 -5.41 15.47
CA GLU A 52 12.19 -4.19 14.75
C GLU A 52 11.06 -3.16 14.73
N GLU A 53 9.82 -3.57 14.43
CA GLU A 53 8.66 -2.69 14.41
C GLU A 53 8.40 -2.10 15.80
N LYS A 54 8.54 -2.90 16.87
CA LYS A 54 8.40 -2.42 18.24
C LYS A 54 9.46 -1.37 18.58
N GLN A 55 10.70 -1.57 18.16
CA GLN A 55 11.78 -0.59 18.37
C GLN A 55 11.56 0.68 17.55
N ALA A 56 11.16 0.55 16.28
CA ALA A 56 10.86 1.68 15.41
C ALA A 56 9.70 2.51 15.95
N LYS A 57 8.65 1.87 16.48
CA LYS A 57 7.51 2.55 17.11
C LYS A 57 7.91 3.32 18.37
N LEU A 58 8.78 2.74 19.20
CA LEU A 58 9.36 3.44 20.36
C LEU A 58 10.17 4.66 19.94
N MET A 59 10.98 4.54 18.88
CA MET A 59 11.76 5.66 18.35
C MET A 59 10.87 6.76 17.76
N GLN A 60 9.79 6.40 17.06
CA GLN A 60 8.80 7.36 16.55
C GLN A 60 8.10 8.11 17.68
N GLN A 61 7.68 7.42 18.74
CA GLN A 61 7.06 8.07 19.90
C GLN A 61 8.01 9.07 20.56
N TYR A 62 9.28 8.71 20.71
CA TYR A 62 10.28 9.62 21.27
C TYR A 62 10.51 10.85 20.38
N ALA A 63 10.62 10.66 19.06
CA ALA A 63 10.78 11.75 18.11
C ALA A 63 9.55 12.68 18.06
N GLU A 64 8.34 12.12 18.17
CA GLU A 64 7.09 12.90 18.22
C GLU A 64 6.98 13.70 19.52
N GLU A 65 7.36 13.11 20.66
CA GLU A 65 7.41 13.80 21.95
C GLU A 65 8.43 14.95 21.95
N GLU A 66 9.63 14.74 21.38
CA GLU A 66 10.66 15.78 21.25
C GLU A 66 10.19 16.92 20.35
N MET A 67 9.56 16.61 19.22
CA MET A 67 8.96 17.62 18.33
C MET A 67 7.87 18.43 19.03
N ALA A 68 6.98 17.75 19.77
CA ALA A 68 5.91 18.41 20.52
C ALA A 68 6.45 19.30 21.65
N GLU A 69 7.50 18.88 22.35
CA GLU A 69 8.17 19.69 23.37
C GLU A 69 8.82 20.94 22.75
N GLN A 70 9.51 20.77 21.62
CA GLN A 70 10.13 21.88 20.91
C GLN A 70 9.09 22.89 20.41
N GLU A 71 7.94 22.42 19.93
CA GLU A 71 6.83 23.29 19.51
C GLU A 71 6.27 24.08 20.71
N ARG A 72 6.06 23.43 21.86
CA ARG A 72 5.60 24.10 23.08
C ARG A 72 6.58 25.19 23.54
N LEU A 73 7.87 24.91 23.54
CA LEU A 73 8.90 25.89 23.89
C LEU A 73 8.89 27.08 22.93
N LYS A 74 8.70 26.83 21.63
CA LYS A 74 8.61 27.90 20.62
C LYS A 74 7.36 28.76 20.81
N GLN A 75 6.20 28.15 21.08
CA GLN A 75 4.96 28.88 21.36
C GLN A 75 5.07 29.75 22.62
N GLU A 76 5.73 29.24 23.68
CA GLU A 76 5.96 30.01 24.91
C GLU A 76 6.89 31.22 24.66
N GLN A 77 7.96 31.03 23.87
CA GLN A 77 8.85 32.13 23.48
C GLN A 77 8.12 33.20 22.64
N GLU A 78 7.30 32.78 21.68
CA GLU A 78 6.52 33.69 20.84
C GLU A 78 5.48 34.46 21.66
N ALA A 79 4.82 33.82 22.64
CA ALA A 79 3.89 34.48 23.56
C ALA A 79 4.59 35.54 24.43
N LEU A 80 5.79 35.23 24.95
CA LEU A 80 6.62 36.18 25.70
C LEU A 80 7.08 37.36 24.82
N GLU A 81 7.44 37.12 23.56
CA GLU A 81 7.81 38.18 22.61
C GLU A 81 6.61 39.07 22.26
N ALA A 82 5.44 38.47 22.03
CA ALA A 82 4.20 39.19 21.79
C ALA A 82 3.80 40.06 22.99
N GLN A 83 3.95 39.54 24.22
CA GLN A 83 3.73 40.33 25.44
C GLN A 83 4.69 41.53 25.52
N ARG A 84 5.98 41.34 25.26
CA ARG A 84 6.95 42.46 25.23
C ARG A 84 6.62 43.48 24.15
N ARG A 85 6.19 43.05 22.96
CA ARG A 85 5.79 43.97 21.88
C ARG A 85 4.57 44.79 22.31
N ALA A 86 3.56 44.16 22.90
CA ALA A 86 2.37 44.86 23.42
C ALA A 86 2.71 45.86 24.53
N GLU A 87 3.62 45.51 25.47
CA GLU A 87 4.09 46.43 26.51
C GLU A 87 4.90 47.61 25.94
N GLN A 88 5.72 47.37 24.92
CA GLN A 88 6.49 48.42 24.24
C GLN A 88 5.57 49.38 23.48
N GLU A 89 4.52 48.88 22.81
CA GLU A 89 3.52 49.70 22.12
C GLU A 89 2.67 50.51 23.12
N GLY A 90 2.32 49.94 24.28
CA GLY A 90 1.63 50.66 25.36
C GLY A 90 2.44 51.84 25.91
N MET A 91 3.78 51.72 25.99
CA MET A 91 4.65 52.83 26.41
C MET A 91 4.85 53.92 25.34
N MET A 92 4.54 53.68 24.06
CA MET A 92 4.54 54.72 23.02
C MET A 92 3.15 55.36 22.79
N GLY A 93 2.06 54.67 23.16
CA GLY A 93 0.68 55.13 22.98
C GLY A 93 0.19 56.15 24.02
N ASP A 94 0.75 56.18 25.23
CA ASP A 94 0.37 57.12 26.31
C ASP A 94 0.97 58.54 26.14
N GLY A 95 1.67 58.80 25.02
CA GLY A 95 2.37 60.07 24.75
C GLY A 95 1.65 61.06 23.84
N MET A 96 0.62 60.65 23.07
CA MET A 96 -0.13 61.54 22.17
C MET A 96 -1.56 61.05 21.94
N GLY A 97 -2.54 61.61 22.64
CA GLY A 97 -3.94 61.26 22.40
C GLY A 97 -4.93 61.87 23.40
N GLY A 98 -4.83 63.17 23.66
CA GLY A 98 -5.89 63.92 24.33
C GLY A 98 -6.24 65.12 23.48
N ASP A 99 -7.53 65.27 23.15
CA ASP A 99 -8.16 66.31 22.33
C ASP A 99 -8.11 66.13 20.80
N MET A 100 -9.04 65.31 20.29
CA MET A 100 -9.89 65.78 19.19
C MET A 100 -11.30 65.23 19.36
N GLU A 101 -12.20 66.16 19.64
CA GLU A 101 -13.64 65.99 19.81
C GLU A 101 -14.33 65.53 18.51
N ASP A 102 -15.34 64.67 18.70
CA ASP A 102 -16.70 64.80 18.15
C ASP A 102 -16.87 65.19 16.66
N HIS A 103 -17.21 64.20 15.82
CA HIS A 103 -18.26 64.44 14.81
C HIS A 103 -18.97 63.14 14.41
N GLU A 104 -20.23 63.04 14.81
CA GLU A 104 -21.25 62.17 14.23
C GLU A 104 -21.45 62.47 12.74
N GLN A 105 -21.66 61.45 11.89
CA GLN A 105 -22.82 61.31 10.98
C GLN A 105 -22.59 60.47 9.71
N TYR A 106 -23.56 59.58 9.50
CA TYR A 106 -24.16 59.11 8.24
C TYR A 106 -23.53 57.98 7.40
N GLU A 107 -24.22 56.84 7.48
CA GLU A 107 -24.81 56.00 6.43
C GLU A 107 -24.07 55.66 5.12
N ASP A 108 -24.19 54.36 4.82
CA ASP A 108 -24.45 53.76 3.51
C ASP A 108 -23.31 53.75 2.47
N ALA A 109 -22.69 52.56 2.35
CA ALA A 109 -22.38 52.01 1.05
C ALA A 109 -22.30 50.47 1.15
N GLN A 110 -23.43 49.82 0.92
CA GLN A 110 -23.42 48.49 0.31
C GLN A 110 -22.61 48.55 -1.00
N SER A 111 -21.45 47.91 -1.06
CA SER A 111 -20.78 47.64 -2.33
C SER A 111 -20.86 46.15 -2.65
N MET A 112 -21.92 45.81 -3.37
CA MET A 112 -22.12 44.57 -4.08
C MET A 112 -21.03 44.37 -5.15
N SER A 113 -20.41 43.19 -5.17
CA SER A 113 -19.97 42.45 -6.36
C SER A 113 -19.68 41.01 -5.91
N LYS A 114 -20.59 40.03 -6.09
CA LYS A 114 -20.70 39.16 -7.29
C LYS A 114 -19.30 38.76 -7.80
N MET A 115 -18.84 37.51 -7.69
CA MET A 115 -19.34 36.33 -8.43
C MET A 115 -19.06 35.04 -7.60
N ALA A 116 -20.06 34.19 -7.36
CA ALA A 116 -20.41 32.98 -8.15
C ALA A 116 -19.25 31.97 -8.23
N SER A 117 -19.30 30.90 -7.43
CA SER A 117 -20.00 29.64 -7.73
C SER A 117 -19.31 28.84 -8.84
N GLY A 118 -18.73 27.71 -8.43
CA GLY A 118 -18.11 26.73 -9.31
C GLY A 118 -18.07 25.35 -8.67
N VAL A 119 -19.14 24.94 -7.99
CA VAL A 119 -19.41 23.53 -7.70
C VAL A 119 -19.72 22.86 -9.04
N SER A 120 -18.74 22.25 -9.68
CA SER A 120 -18.99 21.39 -10.85
C SER A 120 -19.31 19.99 -10.39
N ARG A 121 -20.59 19.79 -10.02
CA ARG A 121 -21.28 18.51 -10.19
C ARG A 121 -21.85 18.49 -11.60
N ALA A 122 -21.32 17.61 -12.44
CA ALA A 122 -21.99 17.07 -13.62
C ALA A 122 -21.16 15.85 -14.03
N SER A 123 -21.68 14.75 -14.51
CA SER A 123 -23.01 14.18 -14.59
C SER A 123 -22.72 12.80 -15.14
N MET A 124 -23.32 11.75 -14.59
CA MET A 124 -23.44 10.51 -15.35
C MET A 124 -24.26 10.82 -16.59
N ASP A 125 -23.78 10.45 -17.78
CA ASP A 125 -24.55 9.52 -18.60
C ASP A 125 -23.71 8.85 -19.69
N ALA A 126 -24.14 7.64 -19.98
CA ALA A 126 -23.51 6.66 -20.85
C ALA A 126 -23.82 6.90 -22.33
N THR A 127 -22.93 6.40 -23.20
CA THR A 127 -23.18 5.49 -24.35
C THR A 127 -22.16 5.73 -25.47
N GLY A 128 -21.83 4.65 -26.15
CA GLY A 128 -20.59 4.50 -26.91
C GLY A 128 -20.57 5.11 -28.31
N ALA A 129 -19.38 5.09 -28.90
CA ALA A 129 -19.17 4.77 -30.31
C ALA A 129 -17.69 4.46 -30.56
N VAL A 130 -17.49 3.36 -31.26
CA VAL A 130 -16.24 2.87 -31.83
C VAL A 130 -15.90 3.70 -33.08
N GLN A 131 -14.62 4.01 -33.30
CA GLN A 131 -13.92 4.11 -34.60
C GLN A 131 -12.45 4.49 -34.33
N SER A 132 -11.49 3.57 -34.45
CA SER A 132 -10.86 3.01 -35.67
C SER A 132 -9.67 3.82 -36.19
N GLU A 133 -8.48 3.23 -36.00
CA GLU A 133 -7.37 3.04 -36.96
C GLU A 133 -6.76 4.25 -37.71
N GLY A 134 -5.44 4.43 -37.54
CA GLY A 134 -4.59 5.07 -38.56
C GLY A 134 -3.32 5.76 -38.02
N PRO A 135 -2.12 5.53 -38.59
CA PRO A 135 -0.84 5.69 -37.90
C PRO A 135 -0.29 7.12 -37.95
N GLY A 136 0.20 7.62 -36.83
CA GLY A 136 0.77 8.96 -36.72
C GLY A 136 1.68 9.07 -35.51
N ASN A 137 2.91 8.64 -35.70
CA ASN A 137 4.02 8.71 -34.76
C ASN A 137 4.28 10.17 -34.34
N GLN A 138 3.86 10.54 -33.13
CA GLN A 138 4.48 11.59 -32.32
C GLN A 138 4.50 11.09 -30.87
N ASP A 139 5.62 10.47 -30.50
CA ASP A 139 6.05 10.27 -29.13
C ASP A 139 6.13 11.63 -28.43
N ASP A 140 5.00 12.08 -27.89
CA ASP A 140 4.93 13.02 -26.77
C ASP A 140 4.35 12.27 -25.57
N SER A 141 4.93 11.09 -25.31
CA SER A 141 4.72 10.36 -24.06
C SER A 141 5.42 11.15 -22.97
N PHE A 142 4.72 12.15 -22.41
CA PHE A 142 5.01 12.61 -21.06
C PHE A 142 4.82 11.38 -20.16
N GLU A 143 5.92 10.67 -19.91
CA GLU A 143 5.99 9.65 -18.86
C GLU A 143 5.78 10.38 -17.54
N MET A 144 4.52 10.56 -17.14
CA MET A 144 4.18 10.83 -15.75
C MET A 144 4.80 9.67 -14.97
N GLN A 145 5.87 9.95 -14.23
CA GLN A 145 6.42 9.01 -13.26
C GLN A 145 5.32 8.77 -12.23
N THR A 146 4.53 7.72 -12.44
CA THR A 146 3.59 7.20 -11.48
C THR A 146 4.42 6.68 -10.32
N TYR A 147 4.60 7.53 -9.31
CA TYR A 147 5.18 7.13 -8.05
C TYR A 147 4.21 6.16 -7.39
N THR A 148 4.45 4.87 -7.59
CA THR A 148 3.74 3.81 -6.87
C THR A 148 4.43 3.68 -5.51
N PRO A 149 3.79 4.04 -4.39
CA PRO A 149 4.41 4.04 -3.08
C PRO A 149 4.79 2.64 -2.57
N PHE A 150 4.43 1.59 -3.32
CA PHE A 150 4.77 0.20 -3.05
C PHE A 150 5.42 -0.45 -4.27
N ASP A 151 6.27 -1.44 -4.02
CA ASP A 151 6.97 -2.20 -5.05
C ASP A 151 5.99 -3.06 -5.88
N MET A 152 5.55 -2.50 -7.02
CA MET A 152 4.65 -3.16 -7.97
C MET A 152 5.34 -4.23 -8.84
N THR A 153 6.64 -4.46 -8.68
CA THR A 153 7.36 -5.43 -9.53
C THR A 153 6.80 -6.83 -9.41
N THR A 154 6.34 -7.23 -8.22
CA THR A 154 5.74 -8.54 -7.96
C THR A 154 4.35 -8.67 -8.58
N VAL A 155 3.55 -7.61 -8.52
CA VAL A 155 2.24 -7.50 -9.16
C VAL A 155 2.39 -7.54 -10.68
N ASP A 156 3.35 -6.79 -11.23
CA ASP A 156 3.66 -6.76 -12.67
C ASP A 156 4.19 -8.11 -13.17
N GLN A 157 5.06 -8.77 -12.40
CA GLN A 157 5.54 -10.11 -12.73
C GLN A 157 4.39 -11.12 -12.74
N THR A 158 3.47 -11.02 -11.78
CA THR A 158 2.28 -11.88 -11.71
C THR A 158 1.35 -11.60 -12.89
N ALA A 159 1.07 -10.33 -13.18
CA ALA A 159 0.26 -9.92 -14.33
C ALA A 159 0.85 -10.39 -15.66
N ARG A 160 2.18 -10.24 -15.85
CA ARG A 160 2.90 -10.75 -17.03
C ARG A 160 2.87 -12.27 -17.11
N TYR A 161 3.04 -12.96 -15.99
CA TYR A 161 2.97 -14.42 -15.93
C TYR A 161 1.59 -14.93 -16.33
N VAL A 162 0.52 -14.31 -15.81
CA VAL A 162 -0.87 -14.64 -16.15
C VAL A 162 -1.14 -14.35 -17.62
N ALA A 163 -0.77 -13.17 -18.13
CA ALA A 163 -0.94 -12.82 -19.54
C ALA A 163 -0.24 -13.83 -20.47
N ASN A 164 0.99 -14.23 -20.14
CA ASN A 164 1.78 -15.16 -20.95
C ASN A 164 1.32 -16.62 -20.84
N LYS A 165 0.87 -17.08 -19.67
CA LYS A 165 0.48 -18.48 -19.44
C LYS A 165 -0.97 -18.77 -19.80
N CYS A 166 -1.87 -17.83 -19.53
CA CYS A 166 -3.27 -17.97 -19.87
C CYS A 166 -3.56 -17.59 -21.34
N GLY A 167 -2.69 -16.79 -21.98
CA GLY A 167 -3.09 -16.07 -23.19
C GLY A 167 -4.20 -15.06 -22.91
N CYS A 168 -4.42 -14.75 -21.63
CA CYS A 168 -5.36 -13.76 -21.09
C CYS A 168 -5.01 -12.32 -21.52
N ALA A 169 -3.96 -12.13 -22.34
CA ALA A 169 -3.66 -10.88 -22.99
C ALA A 169 -4.84 -10.45 -23.89
N LEU A 170 -5.80 -9.77 -23.26
CA LEU A 170 -6.70 -8.77 -23.82
C LEU A 170 -7.46 -9.14 -25.10
N LYS A 171 -7.79 -10.42 -25.32
CA LYS A 171 -8.84 -10.75 -26.30
C LYS A 171 -10.19 -10.50 -25.64
N PRO A 172 -11.12 -9.76 -26.28
CA PRO A 172 -12.43 -9.43 -25.70
C PRO A 172 -13.31 -10.67 -25.41
N GLU A 173 -12.90 -11.84 -25.90
CA GLU A 173 -13.59 -13.12 -25.75
C GLU A 173 -13.13 -13.91 -24.52
N HIS A 174 -12.16 -13.42 -23.74
CA HIS A 174 -11.71 -14.11 -22.54
C HIS A 174 -12.76 -14.02 -21.43
N LYS A 175 -13.16 -15.17 -20.88
CA LYS A 175 -14.06 -15.26 -19.74
C LYS A 175 -13.27 -15.66 -18.48
N PRO A 176 -13.00 -14.72 -17.55
CA PRO A 176 -12.21 -15.00 -16.35
C PRO A 176 -12.82 -16.11 -15.49
N PHE A 177 -14.15 -16.18 -15.43
CA PHE A 177 -14.89 -17.17 -14.65
C PHE A 177 -14.90 -18.58 -15.25
N GLU A 178 -14.41 -18.79 -16.47
CA GLU A 178 -14.30 -20.12 -17.10
C GLU A 178 -12.83 -20.56 -17.26
N CYS A 179 -11.87 -19.67 -16.95
CA CYS A 179 -10.45 -19.96 -17.07
C CYS A 179 -9.89 -20.60 -15.81
N ALA A 180 -9.41 -21.84 -15.91
CA ALA A 180 -8.80 -22.57 -14.80
C ALA A 180 -7.59 -21.85 -14.18
N ILE A 181 -6.89 -21.00 -14.95
CA ILE A 181 -5.77 -20.20 -14.44
C ILE A 181 -6.29 -19.00 -13.65
N CYS A 182 -7.27 -18.26 -14.16
CA CYS A 182 -7.86 -17.11 -13.46
C CYS A 182 -8.64 -17.52 -12.20
N GLN A 183 -9.32 -18.67 -12.23
CA GLN A 183 -10.00 -19.22 -11.05
C GLN A 183 -9.03 -19.65 -9.94
N GLY A 184 -7.78 -19.97 -10.28
CA GLY A 184 -6.75 -20.35 -9.31
C GLY A 184 -6.04 -19.16 -8.66
N ILE A 185 -6.31 -17.93 -9.13
CA ILE A 185 -5.75 -16.71 -8.55
C ILE A 185 -6.69 -16.24 -7.46
N ASP A 186 -6.33 -16.51 -6.21
CA ASP A 186 -7.07 -16.03 -5.05
C ASP A 186 -6.75 -14.56 -4.80
N LEU A 187 -7.72 -13.68 -5.09
CA LEU A 187 -7.63 -12.23 -4.85
C LEU A 187 -8.29 -11.82 -3.53
N SER A 188 -8.74 -12.78 -2.70
CA SER A 188 -9.38 -12.45 -1.42
C SER A 188 -8.43 -11.81 -0.41
N ASP A 189 -7.13 -12.06 -0.57
CA ASP A 189 -6.05 -11.49 0.24
C ASP A 189 -5.44 -10.21 -0.38
N ALA A 190 -5.94 -9.78 -1.55
CA ALA A 190 -5.46 -8.55 -2.17
C ALA A 190 -6.05 -7.32 -1.45
N PRO A 191 -5.22 -6.36 -1.02
CA PRO A 191 -5.72 -5.16 -0.37
C PRO A 191 -6.60 -4.39 -1.36
N LEU A 192 -7.91 -4.30 -1.07
CA LEU A 192 -8.81 -3.43 -1.80
C LEU A 192 -8.40 -1.99 -1.47
N ILE A 193 -7.80 -1.31 -2.44
CA ILE A 193 -7.58 0.13 -2.38
C ILE A 193 -8.98 0.77 -2.41
N ALA A 194 -9.42 1.27 -1.25
CA ALA A 194 -10.65 2.04 -1.06
C ALA A 194 -10.33 3.54 -1.00
#